data_AF-A0A2Z5JYS9-F1
#
_entry.id   AF-A0A2Z5JYS9-F1
#
_cell.length_a   1.000
_cell.length_b   1.000
_cell.length_c   1.000
_cell.angle_alpha   90.00
_cell.angle_beta   90.00
_cell.angle_gamma   90.00
#
_symmetry.space_group_name_H-M   'P 1'
#
loop_
_entity.id
_entity.type
_entity.pdbx_description
1 polymer ?
#
loop_
_entity_poly.entity_id
_entity_poly.type
_entity_poly.pdbx_seq_one_letter_code
_entity_poly.pdbx_strand_id
1 'polypeptide(L)'
;MAHTFAELVEKQRAADEAYARVRELQDAYGPPTQTEWSDRQTTTWETAWRAWRDLARDVQAAVTAYAKQEETPRQEIEARVKEAVRHGSEGGNAG
;
A
#
# COMPACT_ATOMS: atom_id res chain seq x y z
N MET A 1 -18.47 5.77 9.58
CA MET A 1 -18.66 4.33 9.91
C MET A 1 -17.47 3.91 10.76
N ALA A 2 -17.66 2.98 11.69
CA ALA A 2 -16.56 2.33 12.39
C ALA A 2 -15.73 1.55 11.36
N HIS A 3 -14.41 1.72 11.35
CA HIS A 3 -13.56 0.89 10.52
C HIS A 3 -13.48 -0.51 11.12
N THR A 4 -13.33 -1.53 10.27
CA THR A 4 -13.08 -2.90 10.73
C THR A 4 -11.64 -3.30 10.46
N PHE A 5 -11.10 -4.23 11.26
CA PHE A 5 -9.75 -4.73 11.02
C PHE A 5 -9.59 -5.33 9.61
N ALA A 6 -10.60 -6.05 9.11
CA ALA A 6 -10.57 -6.59 7.75
C ALA A 6 -10.49 -5.48 6.67
N GLU A 7 -11.23 -4.38 6.86
CA GLU A 7 -11.16 -3.22 5.96
C GLU A 7 -9.75 -2.60 5.94
N LEU A 8 -9.08 -2.51 7.10
CA LEU A 8 -7.70 -2.02 7.18
C LEU A 8 -6.74 -2.92 6.39
N VAL A 9 -6.90 -4.24 6.47
CA VAL A 9 -6.10 -5.22 5.73
C VAL A 9 -6.30 -5.07 4.22
N GLU A 10 -7.55 -4.95 3.76
CA GLU A 10 -7.83 -4.75 2.33
C GLU A 10 -7.29 -3.42 1.81
N LYS A 11 -7.41 -2.33 2.59
CA LYS A 11 -6.83 -1.03 2.22
C LYS A 11 -5.31 -1.10 2.14
N GLN A 12 -4.65 -1.79 3.08
CA GLN A 12 -3.21 -1.96 3.06
C GLN A 12 -2.78 -2.80 1.85
N ARG A 13 -3.49 -3.89 1.54
CA ARG A 13 -3.23 -4.72 0.34
C ARG A 13 -3.31 -3.88 -0.94
N ALA A 14 -4.35 -3.06 -1.09
CA ALA A 14 -4.49 -2.17 -2.25
C ALA A 14 -3.35 -1.15 -2.34
N ALA A 15 -2.91 -0.58 -1.22
CA ALA A 15 -1.75 0.31 -1.18
C ALA A 15 -0.46 -0.43 -1.56
N ASP A 16 -0.26 -1.66 -1.10
CA ASP A 16 0.93 -2.47 -1.41
C ASP A 16 0.96 -2.85 -2.91
N GLU A 17 -0.18 -3.23 -3.50
CA GLU A 17 -0.32 -3.49 -4.94
C GLU A 17 -0.02 -2.25 -5.79
N ALA A 18 -0.54 -1.08 -5.39
CA ALA A 18 -0.26 0.18 -6.07
C ALA A 18 1.24 0.55 -5.96
N TYR A 19 1.87 0.28 -4.82
CA TYR A 19 3.31 0.47 -4.66
C TYR A 19 4.13 -0.49 -5.53
N ALA A 20 3.72 -1.77 -5.61
CA ALA A 20 4.33 -2.75 -6.49
C ALA A 20 4.33 -2.25 -7.94
N ARG A 21 3.21 -1.66 -8.39
CA ARG A 21 3.15 -1.06 -9.74
C ARG A 21 4.13 0.10 -9.94
N VAL A 22 4.29 0.99 -8.94
CA VAL A 22 5.30 2.05 -8.98
C VAL A 22 6.70 1.46 -9.14
N ARG A 23 7.01 0.39 -8.40
CA ARG A 23 8.30 -0.29 -8.44
C ARG A 23 8.54 -0.96 -9.79
N GLU A 24 7.55 -1.68 -10.32
CA GLU A 24 7.63 -2.26 -11.67
C GLU A 24 7.91 -1.22 -12.75
N LEU A 25 7.25 -0.05 -12.68
CA LEU A 25 7.49 1.04 -13.63
C LEU A 25 8.91 1.58 -13.49
N GLN A 26 9.39 1.76 -12.27
CA GLN A 26 10.77 2.19 -12.00
C GLN A 26 11.80 1.18 -12.53
N ASP A 27 11.57 -0.11 -12.32
CA ASP A 27 12.45 -1.18 -12.80
C ASP A 27 12.42 -1.29 -14.33
N ALA A 28 11.25 -1.13 -14.95
CA ALA A 28 11.08 -1.19 -16.40
C ALA A 28 11.69 0.03 -17.14
N TYR A 29 11.66 1.21 -16.54
CA TYR A 29 12.22 2.42 -17.14
C TYR A 29 13.71 2.60 -16.86
N GLY A 30 14.25 1.81 -15.93
CA GLY A 30 15.63 1.91 -15.47
C GLY A 30 15.83 3.01 -14.42
N PRO A 31 16.96 2.96 -13.69
CA PRO A 31 17.23 3.91 -12.62
C PRO A 31 17.30 5.34 -13.19
N PRO A 32 16.54 6.31 -12.64
CA PRO A 32 16.46 7.66 -13.19
C PRO A 32 17.81 8.41 -13.15
N THR A 33 18.80 7.92 -12.40
CA THR A 33 20.18 8.44 -12.39
C THR A 33 21.02 7.96 -13.58
N GLN A 34 20.54 6.99 -14.36
CA GLN A 34 21.25 6.37 -15.48
C GLN A 34 20.45 6.41 -16.78
N THR A 35 19.16 6.74 -16.74
CA THR A 35 18.29 6.75 -17.92
C THR A 35 17.37 7.97 -17.87
N GLU A 36 17.39 8.77 -18.92
CA GLU A 36 16.42 9.84 -19.12
C GLU A 36 15.09 9.22 -19.54
N TRP A 37 14.05 9.45 -18.74
CA TRP A 37 12.70 8.96 -19.05
C TRP A 37 12.01 9.92 -20.02
N SER A 38 11.28 9.36 -20.99
CA SER A 38 10.39 10.16 -21.83
C SER A 38 9.25 10.78 -21.03
N ASP A 39 8.68 11.89 -21.53
CA ASP A 39 7.52 12.56 -20.91
C ASP A 39 6.36 11.60 -20.61
N ARG A 40 6.12 10.63 -21.50
CA ARG A 40 5.09 9.61 -21.32
C ARG A 40 5.42 8.65 -20.17
N GLN A 41 6.67 8.23 -20.04
CA GLN A 41 7.12 7.36 -18.95
C GLN A 41 7.03 8.09 -17.61
N THR A 42 7.54 9.32 -17.56
CA THR A 42 7.44 10.20 -16.39
C THR A 42 5.99 10.39 -15.95
N THR A 43 5.10 10.75 -16.88
CA THR A 43 3.67 10.93 -16.59
C THR A 43 3.04 9.64 -16.05
N THR A 44 3.35 8.50 -16.67
CA THR A 44 2.81 7.19 -16.25
C THR A 44 3.26 6.83 -14.84
N TRP A 45 4.54 7.03 -14.53
CA TRP A 45 5.09 6.79 -13.19
C TRP A 45 4.48 7.74 -12.15
N GLU A 46 4.36 9.03 -12.47
CA GLU A 46 3.75 10.02 -11.56
C GLU A 46 2.28 9.70 -11.26
N THR A 47 1.51 9.24 -12.25
CA THR A 47 0.13 8.81 -12.04
C THR A 47 0.06 7.63 -11.08
N ALA A 48 0.90 6.61 -11.27
CA ALA A 48 0.96 5.46 -10.36
C ALA A 48 1.40 5.88 -8.94
N TRP A 49 2.38 6.77 -8.83
CA TRP A 49 2.85 7.31 -7.56
C TRP A 49 1.76 8.07 -6.81
N ARG A 50 1.00 8.92 -7.51
CA ARG A 50 -0.13 9.65 -6.93
C ARG A 50 -1.22 8.71 -6.43
N ALA A 51 -1.59 7.72 -7.24
CA ALA A 51 -2.58 6.71 -6.86
C ALA A 51 -2.17 5.94 -5.60
N TRP A 52 -0.93 5.46 -5.54
CA TRP A 52 -0.37 4.84 -4.34
C TRP A 52 -0.43 5.76 -3.12
N ARG A 53 0.01 7.01 -3.26
CA ARG A 53 0.06 7.96 -2.15
C ARG A 53 -1.34 8.24 -1.58
N ASP A 54 -2.35 8.31 -2.43
CA ASP A 54 -3.72 8.54 -1.99
C ASP A 54 -4.27 7.32 -1.23
N LEU A 55 -4.01 6.10 -1.69
CA LEU A 55 -4.32 4.86 -0.95
C LEU A 55 -3.57 4.79 0.40
N ALA A 56 -2.29 5.14 0.44
CA ALA A 56 -1.51 5.14 1.67
C ALA A 56 -2.06 6.12 2.72
N ARG A 57 -2.59 7.27 2.27
CA ARG A 57 -3.27 8.23 3.16
C ARG A 57 -4.58 7.66 3.71
N ASP A 58 -5.35 6.98 2.87
CA ASP A 58 -6.59 6.33 3.30
C ASP A 58 -6.33 5.23 4.33
N VAL A 59 -5.27 4.43 4.14
CA VAL A 59 -4.81 3.45 5.15
C VAL A 59 -4.47 4.14 6.46
N GLN A 60 -3.65 5.19 6.43
CA GLN A 60 -3.26 5.92 7.64
C GLN A 60 -4.49 6.47 8.39
N ALA A 61 -5.44 7.05 7.66
CA ALA A 61 -6.66 7.59 8.24
C ALA A 61 -7.50 6.49 8.90
N ALA A 62 -7.70 5.37 8.20
CA ALA A 62 -8.47 4.23 8.69
C ALA A 62 -7.83 3.59 9.94
N VAL A 63 -6.51 3.36 9.92
CA VAL A 63 -5.74 2.84 11.06
C VAL A 63 -5.83 3.78 12.26
N THR A 64 -5.70 5.09 12.05
CA THR A 64 -5.82 6.08 13.13
C THR A 64 -7.20 6.07 13.76
N ALA A 65 -8.25 5.96 12.95
CA ALA A 65 -9.63 5.91 13.45
C ALA A 65 -9.94 4.57 14.15
N TYR A 66 -9.47 3.44 13.62
CA TYR A 66 -9.63 2.13 14.25
C TYR A 66 -8.87 2.02 15.59
N ALA A 67 -7.63 2.51 15.64
CA ALA A 67 -6.84 2.54 16.86
C ALA A 67 -7.53 3.31 18.00
N LYS A 68 -8.18 4.44 17.67
CA LYS A 68 -8.99 5.21 18.62
C LYS A 68 -10.23 4.45 19.09
N GLN A 69 -10.89 3.73 18.19
CA GLN A 69 -12.07 2.92 18.51
C GLN A 69 -11.74 1.75 19.44
N GLU A 70 -10.61 1.09 19.20
CA GLU A 70 -10.15 -0.07 19.98
C GLU A 70 -9.30 0.31 21.20
N GLU A 71 -9.14 1.62 21.48
CA GLU A 71 -8.28 2.16 22.54
C GLU A 71 -6.85 1.56 22.54
N THR A 72 -6.37 1.18 21.36
CA THR A 72 -5.11 0.47 21.15
C THR A 72 -4.09 1.40 20.50
N PRO A 73 -2.79 1.36 20.86
CA PRO A 73 -1.77 2.16 20.20
C PRO A 73 -1.75 1.95 18.67
N ARG A 74 -1.67 3.05 17.92
CA ARG A 74 -1.67 3.02 16.44
C ARG A 74 -0.63 2.06 15.86
N GLN A 75 0.56 2.05 16.44
CA GLN A 75 1.70 1.23 16.02
C GLN A 75 1.42 -0.27 16.13
N GLU A 76 0.65 -0.68 17.14
CA GLU A 76 0.25 -2.07 17.33
C GLU A 76 -0.76 -2.50 16.26
N ILE A 77 -1.72 -1.63 15.94
CA ILE A 77 -2.65 -1.86 14.82
C ILE A 77 -1.89 -1.95 13.49
N GLU A 78 -0.94 -1.05 13.22
CA GLU A 78 -0.10 -1.08 12.02
C GLU A 78 0.66 -2.42 11.90
N ALA A 79 1.27 -2.89 13.00
CA ALA A 79 1.98 -4.17 13.02
C ALA A 79 1.04 -5.35 12.73
N ARG A 80 -0.15 -5.37 13.35
CA ARG A 80 -1.17 -6.41 13.13
C ARG A 80 -1.66 -6.43 11.68
N VAL A 81 -1.92 -5.26 11.09
CA VAL A 81 -2.35 -5.14 9.68
C VAL A 81 -1.25 -5.66 8.75
N LYS A 82 0.00 -5.26 8.98
CA LYS A 82 1.15 -5.73 8.20
C LYS A 82 1.31 -7.25 8.26
N GLU A 83 1.12 -7.85 9.43
CA GLU A 83 1.20 -9.31 9.59
C GLU A 83 0.05 -10.01 8.87
N ALA A 84 -1.17 -9.48 8.99
CA ALA A 84 -2.34 -10.04 8.32
C ALA A 84 -2.24 -9.98 6.78
N VAL A 85 -1.67 -8.92 6.21
CA VAL A 85 -1.40 -8.82 4.77
C VAL A 85 -0.40 -9.89 4.33
N ARG A 86 0.67 -10.12 5.11
CA ARG A 86 1.68 -11.13 4.80
C ARG A 86 1.07 -12.54 4.79
N HIS A 87 0.36 -12.91 5.84
CA HIS A 87 -0.24 -14.25 5.95
C HIS A 87 -1.43 -14.47 5.02
N GLY A 88 -2.21 -13.42 4.73
CA GLY A 88 -3.28 -13.47 3.73
C GLY A 88 -2.79 -13.68 2.30
N SER A 89 -1.48 -13.61 2.06
CA SER A 89 -0.82 -13.91 0.78
C SER A 89 -0.24 -15.34 0.73
N GLU A 90 -0.06 -16.00 1.89
CA GLU A 90 0.54 -17.34 2.01
C GLU A 90 -0.48 -18.50 2.01
N GLY A 91 -1.79 -18.21 2.09
CA GLY A 91 -2.86 -19.22 2.14
C GLY A 91 -3.26 -19.89 0.81
N GLY A 92 -2.48 -19.69 -0.27
CA GLY A 92 -2.81 -20.15 -1.63
C GLY A 92 -2.03 -21.37 -2.15
N ASN A 93 -1.14 -21.98 -1.36
CA ASN A 93 -0.39 -23.16 -1.81
C ASN A 93 -0.30 -24.23 -0.71
N ALA A 94 -1.37 -25.03 -0.62
CA ALA A 94 -1.35 -26.37 -0.04
C ALA A 94 -2.28 -27.25 -0.90
N GLY A 95 -1.70 -27.86 -1.93
CA GLY A 95 -2.32 -28.87 -2.78
C GLY A 95 -1.26 -29.85 -3.27
#